data_AF-A0A6J4P631-F1
#
_entry.id   AF-A0A6J4P631-F1
#
_cell.length_a   1.000
_cell.length_b   1.000
_cell.length_c   1.000
_cell.angle_alpha   90.00
_cell.angle_beta   90.00
_cell.angle_gamma   90.00
#
_symmetry.space_group_name_H-M   'P 1'
#
loop_
_entity.id
_entity.type
_entity.pdbx_description
1 polymer ?
#
loop_
_entity_poly.entity_id
_entity_poly.type
_entity_poly.pdbx_seq_one_letter_code
_entity_poly.pdbx_strand_id
1 'polypeptide(L)'
;MREEIRVDFNTGSGGSSGGSSGGPGGPPPRVSGGPSGGEFSLGDPVQSFVAAVRSVVTGPVGFFSSIRREGDLVNPLIFAIICYEVAAILGGLLGLVGLGLGQTQGFGSFLISIILAPIFAAIGLFIGAGILHLLVMLIVGSRNSGFVGTFRVSAYSSVTSLVSWIPFVGWVASLYGIYLAIVGIREVHGTTTGKAALVVLIPAVVVFVLIVILIFAVGALFYFGTGQ
;
A
#
# COMPACT_ATOMS: atom_id res chain seq x y z
N MET A 1 -79.83 -18.28 4.09
CA MET A 1 -79.28 -18.87 2.86
C MET A 1 -80.16 -18.44 1.70
N ARG A 2 -79.75 -17.36 1.00
CA ARG A 2 -80.08 -16.98 -0.39
C ARG A 2 -79.43 -15.61 -0.62
N GLU A 3 -78.35 -15.62 -1.38
CA GLU A 3 -77.60 -14.45 -1.84
C GLU A 3 -78.42 -13.68 -2.88
N GLU A 4 -78.39 -12.35 -2.83
CA GLU A 4 -78.47 -11.53 -4.04
C GLU A 4 -77.45 -10.41 -3.95
N ILE A 5 -76.45 -10.51 -4.82
CA ILE A 5 -75.45 -9.50 -5.15
C ILE A 5 -76.14 -8.44 -6.03
N ARG A 6 -76.02 -7.16 -5.67
CA ARG A 6 -76.21 -6.05 -6.61
C ARG A 6 -74.96 -5.18 -6.64
N VAL A 7 -74.42 -5.08 -7.85
CA VAL A 7 -73.25 -4.29 -8.23
C VAL A 7 -73.77 -3.07 -8.94
N ASP A 8 -73.49 -1.88 -8.42
CA ASP A 8 -73.75 -0.62 -9.11
C ASP A 8 -72.43 0.14 -9.28
N PHE A 9 -72.22 0.60 -10.52
CA PHE A 9 -70.95 1.06 -11.07
C PHE A 9 -70.99 2.59 -11.27
N ASN A 10 -69.96 3.28 -10.76
CA ASN A 10 -69.39 4.56 -11.20
C ASN A 10 -70.26 5.84 -11.30
N THR A 11 -69.84 6.91 -10.60
CA THR A 11 -69.79 8.28 -11.17
C THR A 11 -68.70 9.13 -10.52
N GLY A 12 -67.64 9.42 -11.29
CA GLY A 12 -67.13 10.78 -11.52
C GLY A 12 -66.67 11.70 -10.37
N SER A 13 -65.38 12.03 -10.45
CA SER A 13 -64.80 13.39 -10.34
C SER A 13 -64.40 13.97 -8.98
N GLY A 14 -63.14 14.41 -8.94
CA GLY A 14 -62.72 15.61 -8.21
C GLY A 14 -61.89 15.39 -6.95
N GLY A 15 -60.64 15.86 -6.95
CA GLY A 15 -59.94 16.22 -5.71
C GLY A 15 -58.52 15.68 -5.57
N SER A 16 -57.58 16.34 -6.24
CA SER A 16 -56.18 16.39 -5.79
C SER A 16 -56.13 17.18 -4.47
N SER A 17 -55.59 16.58 -3.40
CA SER A 17 -54.98 17.33 -2.30
C SER A 17 -53.95 16.45 -1.62
N GLY A 18 -52.73 16.99 -1.54
CA GLY A 18 -51.52 16.30 -1.11
C GLY A 18 -51.49 15.91 0.37
N GLY A 19 -50.53 15.04 0.67
CA GLY A 19 -50.08 14.80 2.04
C GLY A 19 -49.82 13.33 2.33
N SER A 20 -48.70 12.78 1.85
CA SER A 20 -48.08 11.63 2.53
C SER A 20 -46.72 12.05 3.08
N SER A 21 -46.80 12.44 4.35
CA SER A 21 -45.85 12.14 5.43
C SER A 21 -44.50 11.56 4.98
N GLY A 22 -43.47 12.39 5.06
CA GLY A 22 -42.09 11.95 5.09
C GLY A 22 -41.86 10.96 6.23
N GLY A 23 -41.68 9.69 5.88
CA GLY A 23 -41.07 8.71 6.78
C GLY A 23 -39.60 9.08 7.00
N PRO A 24 -39.05 8.84 8.20
CA PRO A 24 -37.66 9.20 8.50
C PRO A 24 -36.75 8.45 7.53
N GLY A 25 -35.94 9.23 6.81
CA GLY A 25 -34.99 8.74 5.82
C GLY A 25 -34.23 7.53 6.36
N GLY A 26 -34.48 6.38 5.76
CA GLY A 26 -33.54 5.27 5.83
C GLY A 26 -32.16 5.78 5.39
N PRO A 27 -31.06 5.25 5.95
CA PRO A 27 -29.73 5.65 5.52
C PRO A 27 -29.67 5.53 4.00
N PRO A 28 -29.14 6.54 3.29
CA PRO A 28 -29.04 6.47 1.84
C PRO A 28 -28.34 5.16 1.46
N PRO A 29 -28.73 4.52 0.33
CA PRO A 29 -28.04 3.34 -0.15
C PRO A 29 -26.55 3.65 -0.17
N ARG A 30 -25.74 2.84 0.53
CA ARG A 30 -24.28 2.98 0.53
C ARG A 30 -23.85 2.87 -0.93
N VAL A 31 -23.59 4.03 -1.54
CA VAL A 31 -22.95 4.10 -2.84
C VAL A 31 -21.63 3.36 -2.65
N SER A 32 -21.49 2.23 -3.34
CA SER A 32 -20.30 1.40 -3.36
C SER A 32 -19.07 2.31 -3.44
N GLY A 33 -18.24 2.25 -2.41
CA GLY A 33 -17.18 3.23 -2.15
C GLY A 33 -16.19 3.33 -3.29
N GLY A 34 -16.21 4.46 -4.00
CA GLY A 34 -15.03 4.95 -4.70
C GLY A 34 -13.90 5.28 -3.69
N PRO A 35 -12.65 5.46 -4.14
CA PRO A 35 -11.54 5.76 -3.26
C PRO A 35 -11.74 7.12 -2.59
N SER A 36 -12.30 7.11 -1.37
CA SER A 36 -12.28 8.27 -0.49
C SER A 36 -10.81 8.63 -0.22
N GLY A 37 -10.34 9.76 -0.77
CA GLY A 37 -9.10 10.40 -0.32
C GLY A 37 -7.79 10.10 -1.07
N GLY A 38 -7.83 9.65 -2.32
CA GLY A 38 -6.62 9.56 -3.16
C GLY A 38 -5.83 8.25 -3.06
N GLU A 39 -6.46 7.18 -2.59
CA GLU A 39 -5.92 5.81 -2.71
C GLU A 39 -5.90 5.35 -4.18
N PHE A 40 -4.94 4.47 -4.51
CA PHE A 40 -4.82 3.89 -5.85
C PHE A 40 -6.02 3.01 -6.20
N SER A 41 -6.45 3.04 -7.47
CA SER A 41 -7.56 2.24 -7.97
C SER A 41 -7.30 1.74 -9.39
N LEU A 42 -7.55 0.45 -9.62
CA LEU A 42 -7.46 -0.16 -10.95
C LEU A 42 -8.49 0.36 -11.97
N GLY A 43 -9.56 1.03 -11.52
CA GLY A 43 -10.56 1.61 -12.43
C GLY A 43 -10.02 2.81 -13.22
N ASP A 44 -9.05 3.53 -12.66
CA ASP A 44 -8.34 4.64 -13.30
C ASP A 44 -6.86 4.60 -12.86
N PRO A 45 -6.07 3.64 -13.39
CA PRO A 45 -4.79 3.27 -12.81
C PRO A 45 -3.76 4.39 -12.92
N VAL A 46 -3.72 5.13 -14.02
CA VAL A 46 -2.69 6.15 -14.25
C VAL A 46 -2.94 7.38 -13.37
N GLN A 47 -4.15 7.95 -13.38
CA GLN A 47 -4.43 9.15 -12.62
C GLN A 47 -4.42 8.86 -11.12
N SER A 48 -4.98 7.72 -10.68
CA SER A 48 -4.97 7.34 -9.27
C SER A 48 -3.57 7.02 -8.77
N PHE A 49 -2.68 6.46 -9.61
CA PHE A 49 -1.28 6.25 -9.25
C PHE A 49 -0.58 7.58 -9.00
N VAL A 50 -0.65 8.52 -9.95
CA VAL A 50 -0.02 9.84 -9.80
C VAL A 50 -0.57 10.59 -8.60
N ALA A 51 -1.89 10.54 -8.38
CA ALA A 51 -2.54 11.14 -7.22
C ALA A 51 -2.05 10.52 -5.90
N ALA A 52 -1.99 9.19 -5.82
CA ALA A 52 -1.50 8.47 -4.65
C ALA A 52 -0.03 8.80 -4.37
N VAL A 53 0.85 8.74 -5.38
CA VAL A 53 2.27 9.10 -5.26
C VAL A 53 2.41 10.53 -4.71
N ARG A 54 1.72 11.50 -5.33
CA ARG A 54 1.76 12.89 -4.90
C ARG A 54 1.27 13.04 -3.46
N SER A 55 0.16 12.40 -3.11
CA SER A 55 -0.44 12.49 -1.79
C SER A 55 0.47 11.90 -0.71
N VAL A 56 1.03 10.71 -0.95
CA VAL A 56 1.96 10.04 -0.03
C VAL A 56 3.23 10.87 0.16
N VAL A 57 3.78 11.42 -0.94
CA VAL A 57 5.05 12.17 -0.88
C VAL A 57 4.88 13.56 -0.27
N THR A 58 3.81 14.28 -0.58
CA THR A 58 3.65 15.69 -0.18
C THR A 58 2.81 15.90 1.07
N GLY A 59 1.92 14.95 1.41
CA GLY A 59 1.03 15.03 2.56
C GLY A 59 0.82 13.69 3.26
N PRO A 60 1.90 13.00 3.70
CA PRO A 60 1.80 11.62 4.21
C PRO A 60 0.86 11.48 5.40
N VAL A 61 0.86 12.44 6.34
CA VAL A 61 -0.02 12.40 7.52
C VAL A 61 -1.49 12.41 7.10
N GLY A 62 -1.87 13.31 6.19
CA GLY A 62 -3.23 13.39 5.67
C GLY A 62 -3.62 12.10 4.93
N PHE A 63 -2.75 11.62 4.04
CA PHE A 63 -2.97 10.37 3.30
C PHE A 63 -3.19 9.18 4.25
N PHE A 64 -2.25 8.89 5.14
CA PHE A 64 -2.31 7.74 6.04
C PHE A 64 -3.44 7.83 7.06
N SER A 65 -3.81 9.03 7.52
CA SER A 65 -4.97 9.21 8.41
C SER A 65 -6.31 8.89 7.74
N SER A 66 -6.38 8.99 6.40
CA SER A 66 -7.58 8.71 5.61
C SER A 66 -7.71 7.25 5.19
N ILE A 67 -6.67 6.44 5.38
CA ILE A 67 -6.64 5.04 4.97
C ILE A 67 -7.67 4.23 5.75
N ARG A 68 -8.49 3.49 5.01
CA ARG A 68 -9.38 2.48 5.60
C ARG A 68 -8.59 1.26 6.05
N ARG A 69 -8.92 0.75 7.24
CA ARG A 69 -8.34 -0.46 7.85
C ARG A 69 -8.95 -1.77 7.34
N GLU A 70 -9.92 -1.66 6.42
CA GLU A 70 -10.67 -2.77 5.83
C GLU A 70 -10.74 -2.58 4.32
N GLY A 71 -10.90 -3.68 3.58
CA GLY A 71 -11.00 -3.66 2.12
C GLY A 71 -10.03 -4.63 1.44
N ASP A 72 -9.84 -4.43 0.14
CA ASP A 72 -8.97 -5.27 -0.67
C ASP A 72 -7.49 -4.99 -0.43
N LEU A 73 -6.68 -6.03 -0.66
CA LEU A 73 -5.21 -5.95 -0.69
C LEU A 73 -4.68 -5.80 -2.12
N VAL A 74 -5.53 -5.97 -3.13
CA VAL A 74 -5.12 -6.02 -4.54
C VAL A 74 -4.70 -4.64 -5.01
N ASN A 75 -5.50 -3.59 -4.79
CA ASN A 75 -5.15 -2.24 -5.22
C ASN A 75 -3.82 -1.77 -4.61
N PRO A 76 -3.58 -1.87 -3.28
CA PRO A 76 -2.28 -1.52 -2.71
C PRO A 76 -1.13 -2.41 -3.21
N LEU A 77 -1.38 -3.72 -3.40
CA LEU A 77 -0.36 -4.63 -3.93
C LEU A 77 0.08 -4.22 -5.33
N ILE A 78 -0.87 -3.92 -6.22
CA ILE A 78 -0.56 -3.47 -7.59
C ILE A 78 0.18 -2.14 -7.57
N PHE A 79 -0.23 -1.18 -6.73
CA PHE A 79 0.51 0.06 -6.55
C PHE A 79 1.99 -0.20 -6.20
N ALA A 80 2.24 -1.10 -5.26
CA ALA A 80 3.59 -1.44 -4.85
C ALA A 80 4.38 -2.15 -5.95
N ILE A 81 3.76 -3.10 -6.65
CA ILE A 81 4.37 -3.77 -7.80
C ILE A 81 4.77 -2.73 -8.86
N ILE A 82 3.89 -1.79 -9.22
CA ILE A 82 4.22 -0.72 -10.18
C ILE A 82 5.45 0.06 -9.71
N CYS A 83 5.54 0.43 -8.43
CA CYS A 83 6.70 1.15 -7.91
C CYS A 83 8.01 0.35 -8.04
N TYR A 84 7.98 -0.92 -7.64
CA TYR A 84 9.15 -1.80 -7.72
C TYR A 84 9.53 -2.15 -9.17
N GLU A 85 8.57 -2.34 -10.07
CA GLU A 85 8.81 -2.56 -11.50
C GLU A 85 9.49 -1.36 -12.15
N VAL A 86 9.01 -0.14 -11.87
CA VAL A 86 9.64 1.08 -12.37
C VAL A 86 11.10 1.16 -11.90
N ALA A 87 11.35 0.86 -10.62
CA ALA A 87 12.70 0.84 -10.06
C ALA A 87 13.58 -0.23 -10.72
N ALA A 88 13.05 -1.44 -10.94
CA ALA A 88 13.76 -2.56 -11.56
C ALA A 88 14.12 -2.27 -13.03
N ILE A 89 13.18 -1.70 -13.80
CA ILE A 89 13.41 -1.31 -15.19
C ILE A 89 14.48 -0.23 -15.27
N LEU A 90 14.33 0.86 -14.51
CA LEU A 90 15.27 1.99 -14.58
C LEU A 90 16.66 1.62 -14.07
N GLY A 91 16.73 0.88 -12.95
CA GLY A 91 18.00 0.37 -12.42
C GLY A 91 18.66 -0.63 -13.36
N GLY A 92 17.89 -1.52 -13.98
CA GLY A 92 18.40 -2.49 -14.94
C GLY A 92 18.90 -1.86 -16.24
N LEU A 93 18.22 -0.82 -16.72
CA LEU A 93 18.69 -0.01 -17.86
C LEU A 93 20.04 0.67 -17.56
N LEU A 94 20.21 1.24 -16.37
CA LEU A 94 21.51 1.77 -15.93
C LEU A 94 22.59 0.67 -15.87
N GLY A 95 22.24 -0.51 -15.37
CA GLY A 95 23.13 -1.67 -15.33
C GLY A 95 23.57 -2.13 -16.72
N LEU A 96 22.67 -2.08 -17.70
CA LEU A 96 22.95 -2.48 -19.09
C LEU A 96 23.95 -1.54 -19.78
N VAL A 97 23.91 -0.25 -19.46
CA VAL A 97 24.85 0.77 -19.99
C VAL A 97 26.09 0.97 -19.12
N GLY A 98 26.28 0.16 -18.07
CA GLY A 98 27.45 0.20 -17.19
C GLY A 98 27.48 1.35 -16.18
N LEU A 99 26.34 2.01 -15.95
CA LEU A 99 26.19 3.10 -14.96
C LEU A 99 25.60 2.62 -13.62
N GLY A 100 25.33 1.31 -13.49
CA GLY A 100 24.87 0.71 -12.25
C GLY A 100 25.97 0.63 -11.19
N LEU A 101 25.61 0.79 -9.92
CA LEU A 101 26.53 0.61 -8.79
C LEU A 101 26.88 -0.88 -8.62
N GLY A 102 27.93 -1.33 -9.30
CA GLY A 102 28.67 -2.54 -8.93
C GLY A 102 28.59 -3.77 -9.84
N GLN A 103 27.81 -3.76 -10.93
CA GLN A 103 27.85 -4.82 -11.97
C GLN A 103 27.35 -4.27 -13.30
N THR A 104 28.01 -4.62 -14.41
CA THR A 104 27.41 -4.54 -15.74
C THR A 104 26.38 -5.67 -15.87
N GLN A 105 25.10 -5.34 -16.02
CA GLN A 105 24.05 -6.33 -16.16
C GLN A 105 23.96 -6.80 -17.61
N GLY A 106 24.02 -8.11 -17.86
CA GLY A 106 23.79 -8.66 -19.20
C GLY A 106 22.31 -8.58 -19.59
N PHE A 107 22.01 -8.42 -20.88
CA PHE A 107 20.63 -8.30 -21.37
C PHE A 107 19.74 -9.47 -20.93
N GLY A 108 20.24 -10.72 -20.95
CA GLY A 108 19.49 -11.89 -20.47
C GLY A 108 19.13 -11.79 -18.98
N SER A 109 20.06 -11.35 -18.13
CA SER A 109 19.79 -11.14 -16.71
C SER A 109 18.83 -9.99 -16.44
N PHE A 110 18.84 -8.95 -17.29
CA PHE A 110 17.85 -7.86 -17.24
C PHE A 110 16.44 -8.37 -17.53
N LEU A 111 16.24 -9.17 -18.59
CA LEU A 111 14.93 -9.75 -18.90
C LEU A 111 14.41 -10.66 -17.78
N ILE A 112 15.28 -11.51 -17.23
CA ILE A 112 14.92 -12.36 -16.09
C ILE A 112 14.51 -11.50 -14.89
N SER A 113 15.22 -10.40 -14.63
CA SER A 113 14.91 -9.53 -13.50
C SER A 113 13.53 -8.88 -13.62
N ILE A 114 13.10 -8.45 -14.81
CA ILE A 114 11.75 -7.90 -15.03
C ILE A 114 10.66 -8.95 -14.80
N ILE A 115 10.90 -10.21 -15.20
CA ILE A 115 9.91 -11.28 -15.02
C ILE A 115 9.78 -11.66 -13.53
N LEU A 116 10.88 -11.64 -12.79
CA LEU A 116 10.90 -12.04 -11.38
C LEU A 116 10.61 -10.91 -10.40
N ALA A 117 10.85 -9.65 -10.78
CA ALA A 117 10.60 -8.47 -9.96
C ALA A 117 9.19 -8.42 -9.33
N PRO A 118 8.07 -8.72 -10.02
CA PRO A 118 6.75 -8.54 -9.42
C PRO A 118 6.48 -9.65 -8.40
N ILE A 119 7.05 -10.84 -8.61
CA ILE A 119 6.96 -11.98 -7.70
C ILE A 119 7.71 -11.66 -6.41
N PHE A 120 8.96 -11.22 -6.52
CA PHE A 120 9.76 -10.85 -5.35
C PHE A 120 9.20 -9.61 -4.64
N ALA A 121 8.68 -8.63 -5.37
CA ALA A 121 8.00 -7.47 -4.82
C ALA A 121 6.78 -7.88 -3.97
N ALA A 122 5.93 -8.75 -4.51
CA ALA A 122 4.77 -9.26 -3.77
C ALA A 122 5.20 -10.04 -2.53
N ILE A 123 6.11 -11.00 -2.66
CA ILE A 123 6.61 -11.82 -1.54
C ILE A 123 7.21 -10.94 -0.45
N GLY A 124 8.14 -10.04 -0.83
CA GLY A 124 8.79 -9.12 0.10
C GLY A 124 7.80 -8.20 0.80
N LEU A 125 6.78 -7.72 0.09
CA LEU A 125 5.74 -6.89 0.65
C LEU A 125 4.89 -7.65 1.68
N PHE A 126 4.47 -8.88 1.38
CA PHE A 126 3.70 -9.70 2.32
C PHE A 126 4.52 -10.07 3.57
N ILE A 127 5.78 -10.46 3.39
CA ILE A 127 6.68 -10.79 4.50
C ILE A 127 6.91 -9.53 5.36
N GLY A 128 7.26 -8.40 4.74
CA GLY A 128 7.51 -7.14 5.44
C GLY A 128 6.29 -6.63 6.19
N ALA A 129 5.12 -6.63 5.53
CA ALA A 129 3.86 -6.28 6.17
C ALA A 129 3.50 -7.24 7.31
N GLY A 130 3.76 -8.54 7.16
CA GLY A 130 3.55 -9.55 8.20
C GLY A 130 4.42 -9.29 9.43
N ILE A 131 5.72 -9.08 9.24
CA ILE A 131 6.66 -8.75 10.32
C ILE A 131 6.24 -7.46 11.04
N LEU A 132 5.98 -6.39 10.29
CA LEU A 132 5.50 -5.13 10.86
C LEU A 132 4.20 -5.34 11.62
N HIS A 133 3.28 -6.15 11.10
CA HIS A 133 1.99 -6.38 11.73
C HIS A 133 2.12 -7.14 13.05
N LEU A 134 2.98 -8.16 13.11
CA LEU A 134 3.30 -8.86 14.36
C LEU A 134 3.89 -7.90 15.40
N LEU A 135 4.77 -6.98 14.99
CA LEU A 135 5.32 -5.96 15.88
C LEU A 135 4.27 -4.93 16.31
N VAL A 136 3.34 -4.54 15.43
CA VAL A 136 2.18 -3.71 15.81
C VAL A 136 1.36 -4.42 16.87
N MET A 137 1.01 -5.70 16.67
CA MET A 137 0.25 -6.49 17.64
C MET A 137 0.97 -6.56 19.00
N LEU A 138 2.28 -6.74 18.99
CA LEU A 138 3.10 -6.86 20.20
C LEU A 138 3.28 -5.53 20.95
N ILE A 139 3.54 -4.42 20.24
CA ILE A 139 3.96 -3.13 20.83
C ILE A 139 2.76 -2.17 21.00
N VAL A 140 1.84 -2.17 20.05
CA VAL A 140 0.67 -1.28 20.03
C VAL A 140 -0.54 -1.95 20.67
N GLY A 141 -0.69 -3.26 20.47
CA GLY A 141 -1.80 -4.08 21.00
C GLY A 141 -2.83 -4.45 19.93
N SER A 142 -3.53 -5.57 20.15
CA SER A 142 -4.40 -6.23 19.15
C SER A 142 -5.75 -5.55 18.90
N ARG A 143 -6.20 -4.67 19.81
CA ARG A 143 -7.58 -4.14 19.83
C ARG A 143 -7.92 -3.25 18.63
N ASN A 144 -6.91 -2.77 17.88
CA ASN A 144 -7.06 -1.87 16.73
C ASN A 144 -6.18 -2.26 15.51
N SER A 145 -5.54 -3.43 15.52
CA SER A 145 -4.52 -3.79 14.52
C SER A 145 -5.11 -4.65 13.39
N GLY A 146 -5.64 -4.02 12.34
CA GLY A 146 -5.98 -4.73 11.10
C GLY A 146 -4.72 -4.99 10.25
N PHE A 147 -4.52 -6.22 9.77
CA PHE A 147 -3.43 -6.54 8.84
C PHE A 147 -3.51 -5.67 7.58
N VAL A 148 -4.73 -5.47 7.04
CA VAL A 148 -5.00 -4.63 5.86
C VAL A 148 -4.42 -3.22 6.01
N GLY A 149 -4.55 -2.60 7.18
CA GLY A 149 -3.94 -1.29 7.44
C GLY A 149 -2.42 -1.32 7.38
N THR A 150 -1.79 -2.33 7.98
CA THR A 150 -0.31 -2.50 7.95
C THR A 150 0.20 -2.79 6.55
N PHE A 151 -0.52 -3.62 5.80
CA PHE A 151 -0.22 -3.94 4.42
C PHE A 151 -0.29 -2.68 3.54
N ARG A 152 -1.33 -1.86 3.71
CA ARG A 152 -1.47 -0.58 3.00
C ARG A 152 -0.34 0.39 3.32
N VAL A 153 0.09 0.49 4.58
CA VAL A 153 1.27 1.29 4.95
C VAL A 153 2.51 0.81 4.21
N SER A 154 2.75 -0.50 4.20
CA SER A 154 3.91 -1.10 3.54
C SER A 154 3.86 -0.88 2.02
N ALA A 155 2.68 -1.04 1.43
CA ALA A 155 2.45 -0.89 0.00
C ALA A 155 2.65 0.55 -0.46
N TYR A 156 2.05 1.53 0.21
CA TYR A 156 2.19 2.93 -0.18
C TYR A 156 3.58 3.51 0.13
N SER A 157 4.28 2.98 1.14
CA SER A 157 5.68 3.35 1.42
C SER A 157 6.64 2.91 0.32
N SER A 158 6.27 1.96 -0.54
CA SER A 158 7.07 1.54 -1.70
C SER A 158 7.28 2.67 -2.73
N VAL A 159 6.54 3.78 -2.63
CA VAL A 159 6.72 4.97 -3.49
C VAL A 159 8.16 5.47 -3.52
N THR A 160 8.93 5.24 -2.45
CA THR A 160 10.34 5.64 -2.39
C THR A 160 11.24 4.86 -3.34
N SER A 161 10.81 3.67 -3.79
CA SER A 161 11.52 2.89 -4.80
C SER A 161 11.56 3.58 -6.17
N LEU A 162 10.60 4.47 -6.47
CA LEU A 162 10.55 5.19 -7.75
C LEU A 162 11.80 6.03 -8.04
N VAL A 163 12.55 6.40 -7.00
CA VAL A 163 13.78 7.19 -7.10
C VAL A 163 15.01 6.42 -6.59
N SER A 164 14.86 5.17 -6.15
CA SER A 164 15.96 4.41 -5.54
C SER A 164 17.00 3.93 -6.55
N TRP A 165 16.63 3.88 -7.84
CA TRP A 165 17.53 3.54 -8.94
C TRP A 165 18.60 4.62 -9.19
N ILE A 166 18.40 5.86 -8.71
CA ILE A 166 19.36 6.94 -8.88
C ILE A 166 20.51 6.71 -7.87
N PRO A 167 21.77 6.61 -8.33
CA PRO A 167 22.92 6.49 -7.45
C PRO A 167 22.95 7.58 -6.38
N PHE A 168 23.32 7.22 -5.15
CA PHE A 168 23.30 8.10 -3.97
C PHE A 168 21.93 8.66 -3.56
N VAL A 169 20.86 8.55 -4.34
CA VAL A 169 19.52 8.96 -3.88
C VAL A 169 18.83 7.82 -3.14
N GLY A 170 19.15 6.57 -3.49
CA GLY A 170 18.57 5.39 -2.85
C GLY A 170 18.67 5.36 -1.32
N TRP A 171 19.78 5.81 -0.73
CA TRP A 171 19.92 5.86 0.73
C TRP A 171 19.00 6.94 1.34
N VAL A 172 18.89 8.12 0.72
CA VAL A 172 17.97 9.17 1.16
C VAL A 172 16.52 8.69 1.04
N ALA A 173 16.20 8.04 -0.07
CA ALA A 173 14.88 7.45 -0.31
C ALA A 173 14.53 6.39 0.74
N SER A 174 15.48 5.57 1.18
CA SER A 174 15.25 4.60 2.26
C SER A 174 14.97 5.27 3.61
N LEU A 175 15.65 6.37 3.94
CA LEU A 175 15.37 7.13 5.16
C LEU A 175 13.97 7.75 5.12
N TYR A 176 13.57 8.26 3.96
CA TYR A 176 12.21 8.74 3.76
C TYR A 176 11.18 7.60 3.83
N GLY A 177 11.52 6.41 3.34
CA GLY A 177 10.68 5.22 3.46
C GLY A 177 10.46 4.80 4.92
N ILE A 178 11.50 4.88 5.75
CA ILE A 178 11.37 4.67 7.21
C ILE A 178 10.43 5.72 7.80
N TYR A 179 10.59 6.99 7.44
CA TYR A 179 9.69 8.04 7.90
C TYR A 179 8.23 7.78 7.49
N LEU A 180 7.96 7.44 6.22
CA LEU A 180 6.62 7.11 5.73
C LEU A 180 6.02 5.92 6.48
N ALA A 181 6.81 4.87 6.73
CA ALA A 181 6.34 3.72 7.49
C ALA A 181 6.00 4.10 8.94
N ILE A 182 6.81 4.96 9.60
CA ILE A 182 6.54 5.42 10.97
C ILE A 182 5.23 6.23 11.00
N VAL A 183 5.10 7.21 10.11
CA VAL A 183 3.87 8.03 10.01
C VAL A 183 2.68 7.14 9.67
N GLY A 184 2.82 6.23 8.71
CA GLY A 184 1.77 5.31 8.30
C GLY A 184 1.30 4.41 9.44
N ILE A 185 2.21 3.78 10.17
CA ILE A 185 1.85 2.95 11.34
C ILE A 185 1.19 3.81 12.43
N ARG A 186 1.71 5.02 12.69
CA ARG A 186 1.17 5.95 13.69
C ARG A 186 -0.28 6.30 13.37
N GLU A 187 -0.55 6.82 12.17
CA GLU A 187 -1.87 7.30 11.78
C GLU A 187 -2.84 6.14 11.56
N VAL A 188 -2.42 5.09 10.84
CA VAL A 188 -3.30 3.95 10.53
C VAL A 188 -3.67 3.18 11.78
N HIS A 189 -2.78 2.99 12.76
CA HIS A 189 -3.09 2.23 13.98
C HIS A 189 -3.44 3.13 15.18
N GLY A 190 -3.48 4.45 15.02
CA GLY A 190 -3.81 5.40 16.10
C GLY A 190 -2.86 5.29 17.30
N THR A 191 -1.57 5.09 17.03
CA THR A 191 -0.54 4.89 18.07
C THR A 191 0.33 6.13 18.25
N THR A 192 1.23 6.11 19.24
CA THR A 192 2.20 7.19 19.45
C THR A 192 3.38 7.06 18.49
N THR A 193 4.03 8.18 18.16
CA THR A 193 5.22 8.19 17.27
C THR A 193 6.33 7.29 17.80
N GLY A 194 6.55 7.23 19.12
CA GLY A 194 7.57 6.37 19.72
C GLY A 194 7.27 4.88 19.52
N LYS A 195 6.01 4.45 19.70
CA LYS A 195 5.61 3.05 19.44
C LYS A 195 5.72 2.71 17.95
N ALA A 196 5.26 3.58 17.06
CA ALA A 196 5.40 3.39 15.62
C ALA A 196 6.87 3.33 15.18
N ALA A 197 7.73 4.18 15.75
CA ALA A 197 9.16 4.16 15.51
C ALA A 197 9.78 2.83 15.94
N LEU A 198 9.44 2.29 17.12
CA LEU A 198 9.93 0.97 17.54
C LEU A 198 9.50 -0.14 16.57
N VAL A 199 8.23 -0.17 16.17
CA VAL A 199 7.70 -1.16 15.21
C VAL A 199 8.49 -1.17 13.90
N VAL A 200 8.85 0.02 13.38
CA VAL A 200 9.53 0.15 12.08
C VAL A 200 11.05 0.00 12.20
N LEU A 201 11.66 0.56 13.26
CA LEU A 201 13.11 0.57 13.42
C LEU A 201 13.67 -0.78 13.84
N ILE A 202 12.93 -1.60 14.62
CA ILE A 202 13.38 -2.95 14.99
C ILE A 202 13.72 -3.79 13.74
N PRO A 203 12.82 -4.01 12.77
CA PRO A 203 13.14 -4.80 11.59
C PRO A 203 14.16 -4.10 10.69
N ALA A 204 14.13 -2.76 10.59
CA ALA A 204 15.11 -2.00 9.80
C ALA A 204 16.55 -2.19 10.33
N VAL A 205 16.74 -2.13 11.65
CA VAL A 205 18.03 -2.37 12.30
C VAL A 205 18.47 -3.82 12.14
N VAL A 206 17.56 -4.79 12.27
CA VAL A 206 17.88 -6.20 12.04
C VAL A 206 18.38 -6.42 10.62
N VAL A 207 17.67 -5.90 9.61
CA VAL A 207 18.09 -6.00 8.20
C VAL A 207 19.43 -5.31 7.98
N PHE A 208 19.64 -4.12 8.53
CA PHE A 208 20.91 -3.40 8.43
C PHE A 208 22.08 -4.20 9.01
N VAL A 209 21.92 -4.76 10.22
CA VAL A 209 22.95 -5.59 10.86
C VAL A 209 23.24 -6.85 10.04
N LEU A 210 22.20 -7.52 9.52
CA LEU A 210 22.38 -8.71 8.66
C LEU A 210 23.16 -8.38 7.38
N ILE A 211 22.89 -7.24 6.75
CA ILE A 211 23.62 -6.77 5.56
C ILE A 211 25.09 -6.52 5.92
N VAL A 212 25.36 -5.84 7.04
CA VAL A 212 26.74 -5.56 7.50
C VAL A 212 27.49 -6.87 7.76
N ILE A 213 26.87 -7.83 8.46
CA ILE A 213 27.46 -9.15 8.72
C ILE A 213 27.78 -9.88 7.40
N LEU A 214 26.85 -9.86 6.44
CA LEU A 214 27.05 -10.49 5.14
C LEU A 214 28.22 -9.88 4.38
N ILE A 215 28.35 -8.55 4.37
CA ILE A 215 29.48 -7.85 3.73
C ILE A 215 30.80 -8.29 4.36
N PHE A 216 30.90 -8.32 5.69
CA PHE A 216 32.10 -8.79 6.37
C PHE A 216 32.40 -10.26 6.11
N ALA A 217 31.38 -11.13 6.11
CA ALA A 217 31.55 -12.55 5.83
C ALA A 217 32.06 -12.81 4.40
N VAL A 218 31.47 -12.15 3.41
CA VAL A 218 31.91 -12.23 2.01
C VAL A 218 33.32 -11.65 1.85
N GLY A 219 33.61 -10.49 2.45
CA GLY A 219 34.95 -9.89 2.43
C GLY A 219 36.01 -10.79 3.05
N ALA A 220 35.71 -11.43 4.17
CA ALA A 220 36.60 -12.41 4.81
C ALA A 220 36.83 -13.63 3.92
N LEU A 221 35.77 -14.18 3.31
CA LEU A 221 35.88 -15.30 2.37
C LEU A 221 36.78 -14.98 1.19
N PHE A 222 36.67 -13.77 0.61
CA PHE A 222 37.59 -13.35 -0.45
C PHE A 222 39.03 -13.21 0.05
N TYR A 223 39.24 -12.54 1.19
CA TYR A 223 40.58 -12.35 1.75
C TYR A 223 41.30 -13.66 2.08
N PHE A 224 40.59 -14.62 2.69
CA PHE A 224 41.17 -15.93 3.05
C PHE A 224 41.18 -16.93 1.88
N GLY A 225 40.26 -16.80 0.92
CA GLY A 225 40.12 -17.71 -0.21
C GLY A 225 41.10 -17.45 -1.37
N THR A 226 41.60 -16.22 -1.52
CA THR A 226 42.66 -15.90 -2.52
C THR A 226 44.08 -16.06 -1.97
N GLY A 227 44.22 -16.44 -0.70
CA GLY A 227 45.51 -16.65 -0.02
C GLY A 227 46.01 -18.10 -0.02
N GLN A 228 45.30 -19.02 -0.68
CA GLN A 228 45.72 -20.40 -0.94
C GLN A 228 45.95 -20.62 -2.44
#